data_AF-A0A0B1SLP9-F1
#
_entry.id   AF-A0A0B1SLP9-F1
#
_cell.length_a   1.000
_cell.length_b   1.000
_cell.length_c   1.000
_cell.angle_alpha   90.00
_cell.angle_beta   90.00
_cell.angle_gamma   90.00
#
_symmetry.space_group_name_H-M   'P 1'
#
loop_
_entity.id
_entity.type
_entity.pdbx_description
1 polymer ?
#
loop_
_entity_poly.entity_id
_entity_poly.type
_entity_poly.pdbx_seq_one_letter_code
_entity_poly.pdbx_strand_id
1 'polypeptide(L)'
;MRFTNVEGFRASWMQVNAINSGKLDYTGCPENNDFYYEGVLTSPLYPNNYPPNTECYYYMTAAPGKVLSFNFTHYDLESCCDYVTIYDGNGIKSPKLAQWVFILLRSSIAVFVSE
;
A
#
# COMPACT_ATOMS: atom_id res chain seq x y z
N MET A 1 19.45 3.43 -20.66
CA MET A 1 18.59 2.67 -19.73
C MET A 1 19.15 2.92 -18.35
N ARG A 2 18.47 3.71 -17.51
CA ARG A 2 18.92 3.96 -16.15
C ARG A 2 18.25 2.93 -15.26
N PHE A 3 19.05 2.02 -14.73
CA PHE A 3 18.66 1.15 -13.64
C PHE A 3 18.59 2.02 -12.39
N THR A 4 17.43 2.11 -11.76
CA THR A 4 17.37 2.56 -10.38
C THR A 4 17.19 1.33 -9.51
N ASN A 5 18.14 1.18 -8.59
CA ASN A 5 18.18 0.12 -7.62
C ASN A 5 17.37 0.57 -6.40
N VAL A 6 16.05 0.52 -6.51
CA VAL A 6 15.16 0.92 -5.42
C VAL A 6 14.33 -0.26 -4.97
N GLU A 7 14.36 -0.56 -3.67
CA GLU A 7 13.76 -1.77 -3.09
C GLU A 7 12.21 -1.73 -3.11
N GLY A 8 11.64 -0.54 -3.29
CA GLY A 8 10.21 -0.31 -3.27
C GLY A 8 9.68 -0.07 -1.86
N PHE A 9 8.46 -0.52 -1.59
CA PHE A 9 7.76 -0.20 -0.34
C PHE A 9 7.37 -1.45 0.45
N ARG A 10 7.24 -1.25 1.77
CA ARG A 10 6.62 -2.19 2.68
C ARG A 10 5.70 -1.43 3.63
N ALA A 11 4.42 -1.77 3.58
CA ALA A 11 3.39 -1.23 4.47
C ALA A 11 2.65 -2.35 5.18
N SER A 12 2.36 -2.17 6.47
CA SER A 12 1.36 -2.99 7.16
C SER A 12 0.06 -2.22 7.23
N TRP A 13 -1.07 -2.92 7.15
CA TRP A 13 -2.38 -2.31 7.25
C TRP A 13 -3.30 -3.10 8.16
N MET A 14 -4.29 -2.44 8.73
CA MET A 14 -5.32 -3.09 9.54
C MET A 14 -6.62 -2.30 9.57
N GLN A 15 -7.73 -2.99 9.76
CA GLN A 15 -8.98 -2.40 10.20
C GLN A 15 -8.94 -2.16 11.71
N VAL A 16 -9.06 -0.90 12.12
CA VAL A 16 -9.08 -0.50 13.53
C VAL A 16 -10.28 -1.14 14.23
N ASN A 17 -10.05 -1.74 15.40
CA ASN A 17 -11.07 -2.46 16.19
C ASN A 17 -11.73 -3.61 15.40
N ALA A 18 -10.95 -4.37 14.63
CA ALA A 18 -11.40 -5.62 14.02
C ALA A 18 -11.74 -6.66 15.11
N ILE A 19 -12.89 -7.33 14.94
CA ILE A 19 -13.41 -8.36 15.86
C ILE A 19 -12.98 -9.78 15.48
N ASN A 20 -12.53 -9.97 14.23
CA ASN A 20 -11.88 -11.18 13.75
C ASN A 20 -10.53 -10.76 13.14
N SER A 21 -9.44 -11.41 13.50
CA SER A 21 -8.13 -11.21 12.87
C SER A 21 -7.86 -12.35 11.90
N GLY A 22 -7.89 -12.03 10.61
CA GLY A 22 -7.24 -12.84 9.60
C GLY A 22 -6.14 -11.99 9.01
N LYS A 23 -4.92 -12.53 8.96
CA LYS A 23 -3.77 -11.83 8.41
C LYS A 23 -3.48 -12.41 7.04
N LEU A 24 -3.43 -11.57 6.01
CA LEU A 24 -2.84 -11.93 4.72
C LEU A 24 -1.67 -11.04 4.37
N ASP A 25 -0.59 -11.70 3.97
CA ASP A 25 0.61 -11.04 3.46
C ASP A 25 0.57 -11.11 1.93
N TYR A 26 0.40 -9.94 1.29
CA TYR A 26 0.47 -9.82 -0.16
C TYR A 26 1.88 -9.36 -0.55
N THR A 27 2.61 -10.26 -1.19
CA THR A 27 3.93 -9.97 -1.77
C THR A 27 3.78 -9.71 -3.26
N GLY A 28 3.96 -8.46 -3.68
CA GLY A 28 3.78 -8.04 -5.08
C GLY A 28 2.36 -7.61 -5.41
N CYS A 29 1.99 -7.69 -6.69
CA CYS A 29 0.65 -7.28 -7.14
C CYS A 29 -0.36 -8.42 -6.88
N PRO A 30 -1.41 -8.21 -6.07
CA PRO A 30 -2.43 -9.24 -5.83
C PRO A 30 -3.25 -9.52 -7.10
N GLU A 31 -3.55 -10.79 -7.36
CA GLU A 31 -4.45 -11.22 -8.44
C GLU A 31 -5.91 -11.33 -7.98
N ASN A 32 -6.14 -11.47 -6.67
CA ASN A 32 -7.45 -11.60 -6.02
C ASN A 32 -7.66 -10.53 -4.95
N ASN A 33 -8.92 -10.15 -4.74
CA ASN A 33 -9.33 -9.12 -3.76
C ASN A 33 -9.70 -9.72 -2.40
N ASP A 34 -9.05 -10.80 -1.98
CA ASP A 34 -9.37 -11.47 -0.71
C ASP A 34 -8.71 -10.71 0.44
N PHE A 35 -9.18 -9.51 0.80
CA PHE A 35 -8.59 -8.76 1.91
C PHE A 35 -9.23 -9.15 3.24
N TYR A 36 -8.43 -9.69 4.15
CA TYR A 36 -8.81 -9.93 5.54
C TYR A 36 -8.53 -8.68 6.39
N TYR A 37 -9.03 -8.63 7.63
CA TYR A 37 -9.00 -7.44 8.50
C TYR A 37 -7.61 -6.84 8.80
N GLU A 38 -6.50 -7.49 8.45
CA GLU A 38 -5.14 -6.94 8.52
C GLU A 38 -4.18 -7.64 7.54
N GLY A 39 -3.04 -7.01 7.26
CA GLY A 39 -2.04 -7.60 6.38
C GLY A 39 -0.78 -6.77 6.15
N VAL A 40 0.11 -7.31 5.32
CA VAL A 40 1.31 -6.62 4.83
C VAL A 40 1.25 -6.51 3.30
N LEU A 41 1.62 -5.34 2.79
CA LEU A 41 1.74 -5.01 1.37
C LEU A 41 3.19 -4.71 1.06
N THR A 42 3.73 -5.31 0.00
CA THR A 42 5.06 -4.97 -0.51
C THR A 42 5.05 -4.77 -2.02
N SER A 43 6.00 -3.97 -2.50
CA SER A 43 6.38 -3.99 -3.92
C SER A 43 6.74 -5.42 -4.37
N PRO A 44 6.57 -5.74 -5.67
CA PRO A 44 7.03 -7.03 -6.19
C PRO A 44 8.53 -7.21 -5.93
N LEU A 45 8.90 -8.43 -5.57
CA LEU A 45 10.28 -8.85 -5.29
C LEU A 45 10.95 -8.24 -4.05
N TYR A 46 10.24 -7.40 -3.28
CA TYR A 46 10.74 -6.84 -2.02
C TYR A 46 11.39 -7.91 -1.12
N PRO A 47 12.58 -7.68 -0.54
CA PRO A 47 13.33 -6.41 -0.51
C PRO A 47 14.24 -6.18 -1.73
N ASN A 48 14.17 -7.00 -2.78
CA ASN A 48 14.88 -6.72 -4.03
C ASN A 48 14.15 -5.65 -4.85
N ASN A 49 14.85 -5.10 -5.84
CA ASN A 49 14.29 -4.10 -6.73
C ASN A 49 13.02 -4.59 -7.43
N TYR A 50 12.00 -3.73 -7.48
CA TYR A 50 10.80 -4.01 -8.25
C TYR A 50 11.07 -3.88 -9.76
N PRO A 51 10.36 -4.64 -10.62
CA PRO A 51 10.51 -4.51 -12.07
C PRO A 51 10.11 -3.11 -12.58
N PRO A 52 10.76 -2.57 -13.62
CA PRO A 52 10.36 -1.29 -14.21
C PRO A 52 8.96 -1.38 -14.83
N ASN A 53 8.23 -0.26 -14.86
CA ASN A 53 6.85 -0.16 -15.36
C ASN A 53 5.85 -1.07 -14.61
N THR A 54 6.10 -1.35 -13.34
CA THR A 54 5.16 -2.10 -12.50
C THR A 54 4.00 -1.20 -12.08
N GLU A 55 2.77 -1.60 -12.41
CA GLU A 55 1.55 -1.02 -11.86
C GLU A 55 0.82 -2.08 -11.04
N CYS A 56 0.71 -1.87 -9.72
CA CYS A 56 -0.08 -2.73 -8.84
C CYS A 56 -1.29 -1.97 -8.29
N TYR A 57 -2.41 -2.68 -8.14
CA TYR A 57 -3.61 -2.17 -7.50
C TYR A 57 -4.00 -3.07 -6.33
N TYR A 58 -4.38 -2.45 -5.21
CA TYR A 58 -4.80 -3.12 -3.99
C TYR A 58 -6.18 -2.59 -3.62
N TYR A 59 -7.16 -3.47 -3.39
CA TYR A 59 -8.57 -3.10 -3.17
C TYR A 59 -9.02 -3.42 -1.76
N MET A 60 -8.78 -2.52 -0.81
CA MET A 60 -9.00 -2.83 0.59
C MET A 60 -10.38 -2.34 1.03
N THR A 61 -11.17 -3.24 1.59
CA THR A 61 -12.50 -2.92 2.11
C THR A 61 -12.50 -3.01 3.63
N ALA A 62 -13.23 -2.10 4.26
CA ALA A 62 -13.53 -2.14 5.69
C ALA A 62 -15.03 -2.29 5.89
N ALA A 63 -15.43 -2.82 7.04
CA ALA A 63 -16.84 -2.79 7.43
C ALA A 63 -17.30 -1.33 7.61
N PRO A 64 -18.58 -1.01 7.32
CA PRO A 64 -19.11 0.35 7.46
C PRO A 64 -18.82 0.96 8.84
N GLY A 65 -18.36 2.21 8.85
CA GLY A 65 -17.99 2.94 10.08
C GLY A 65 -16.70 2.46 10.76
N LYS A 66 -15.93 1.59 10.10
CA LYS A 66 -14.58 1.23 10.53
C LYS A 66 -13.54 2.07 9.80
N VAL A 67 -12.32 1.99 10.32
CA VAL A 67 -11.20 2.81 9.88
C VAL A 67 -10.09 1.88 9.42
N LEU A 68 -9.51 2.14 8.25
CA LEU A 68 -8.29 1.51 7.79
C LEU A 68 -7.09 2.33 8.25
N SER A 69 -6.14 1.67 8.88
CA SER A 69 -4.85 2.25 9.25
C SER A 69 -3.75 1.60 8.42
N PHE A 70 -2.94 2.43 7.78
CA PHE A 70 -1.78 2.03 6.99
C PHE A 70 -0.53 2.56 7.67
N ASN A 71 0.46 1.70 7.83
CA ASN A 71 1.76 2.05 8.37
C ASN A 71 2.84 1.69 7.36
N PHE A 72 3.37 2.69 6.68
CA PHE A 72 4.47 2.55 5.75
C PHE A 72 5.77 2.46 6.54
N THR A 73 6.33 1.26 6.60
CA THR A 73 7.56 0.94 7.35
C THR A 73 8.82 1.09 6.51
N HIS A 74 8.70 0.95 5.19
CA HIS A 74 9.79 1.14 4.24
C HIS A 74 9.24 1.75 2.95
N TYR A 75 10.01 2.64 2.34
CA TYR A 75 9.74 3.17 1.02
C TYR A 75 11.05 3.67 0.42
N ASP A 76 11.37 3.13 -0.73
CA ASP A 76 12.48 3.50 -1.56
C ASP A 76 11.96 3.43 -3.00
N LEU A 77 11.66 4.59 -3.57
CA LEU A 77 11.00 4.75 -4.86
C LEU A 77 11.78 5.77 -5.70
N GLU A 78 11.68 5.70 -7.02
CA GLU A 78 12.26 6.75 -7.86
C GLU A 78 11.57 8.10 -7.64
N SER A 79 12.33 9.14 -7.29
CA SER A 79 11.79 10.49 -7.01
C SER A 79 11.13 11.17 -8.20
N CYS A 80 11.51 10.80 -9.42
CA CYS A 80 11.01 11.45 -10.63
C CYS A 80 9.68 10.90 -11.15
N CYS A 81 9.31 9.68 -10.79
CA CYS A 81 8.18 9.01 -11.44
C CYS A 81 7.41 8.00 -10.59
N ASP A 82 7.96 7.51 -9.49
CA ASP A 82 7.34 6.43 -8.74
C ASP A 82 6.64 6.94 -7.49
N TYR A 83 5.46 6.38 -7.24
CA TYR A 83 4.61 6.78 -6.13
C TYR A 83 3.70 5.66 -5.68
N VAL A 84 3.32 5.69 -4.41
CA VAL A 84 2.19 4.91 -3.87
C VAL A 84 1.07 5.88 -3.57
N THR A 85 -0.13 5.64 -4.11
CA THR A 85 -1.29 6.51 -3.88
C THR A 85 -2.42 5.71 -3.26
N ILE A 86 -3.08 6.28 -2.26
CA ILE A 86 -4.32 5.74 -1.69
C ILE A 86 -5.49 6.60 -2.16
N TYR A 87 -6.53 5.92 -2.65
CA TYR A 87 -7.74 6.53 -3.18
C TYR A 87 -8.95 6.15 -2.31
N ASP A 88 -9.91 7.07 -2.20
CA ASP A 88 -11.16 6.88 -1.46
C ASP A 88 -12.27 6.34 -2.36
N GLY A 89 -12.29 5.02 -2.56
CA GLY A 89 -13.34 4.34 -3.31
C GLY A 89 -12.80 3.30 -4.30
N ASN A 90 -13.61 2.98 -5.30
CA ASN A 90 -13.43 1.76 -6.10
C ASN A 90 -12.40 1.86 -7.25
N GLY A 91 -11.51 2.85 -7.23
CA GLY A 91 -10.43 2.92 -8.22
C GLY A 91 -9.73 4.27 -8.34
N ILE A 92 -8.82 4.37 -9.31
CA ILE A 92 -7.92 5.52 -9.49
C ILE A 92 -8.59 6.86 -9.86
N LYS A 93 -9.90 6.84 -10.14
CA LYS A 93 -10.70 8.06 -10.41
C LYS A 93 -11.34 8.64 -9.15
N SER A 94 -11.29 7.90 -8.03
CA SER A 94 -11.76 8.38 -6.74
C SER A 94 -10.87 9.50 -6.18
N PRO A 95 -11.33 10.23 -5.15
CA PRO A 95 -10.51 11.21 -4.44
C PRO A 95 -9.19 10.61 -3.94
N LYS A 96 -8.08 11.32 -4.13
CA LYS A 96 -6.77 10.94 -3.57
C LYS A 96 -6.72 11.32 -2.10
N LEU A 97 -6.44 10.35 -1.23
CA LEU A 97 -6.30 10.59 0.21
C LEU A 97 -4.86 10.87 0.61
N ALA A 98 -3.91 10.13 0.03
CA ALA A 98 -2.50 10.28 0.31
C ALA A 98 -1.65 9.80 -0.87
N GLN A 99 -0.46 10.37 -1.01
CA GLN A 99 0.55 9.94 -1.96
C GLN A 99 1.93 9.94 -1.30
N TRP A 100 2.63 8.82 -1.38
CA TRP A 100 4.03 8.66 -0.98
C TRP A 100 4.90 8.67 -2.21
N VAL A 101 5.97 9.45 -2.14
CA VAL A 101 7.05 9.57 -3.14
C VAL A 101 8.38 9.29 -2.44
N PHE A 102 9.50 9.36 -3.16
CA PHE A 102 10.83 9.30 -2.55
C PHE A 102 10.97 10.32 -1.40
N ILE A 103 11.09 9.83 -0.18
CA ILE A 103 11.49 10.63 0.99
C ILE A 103 12.51 9.79 1.77
N LEU A 104 13.47 10.44 2.42
CA LEU A 104 14.43 9.76 3.28
C LEU A 104 13.73 9.29 4.58
N LEU A 105 13.48 7.98 4.69
CA LEU A 105 13.32 7.19 5.93
C LEU A 105 12.41 7.74 7.06
N ARG A 106 11.21 8.22 6.77
CA ARG A 106 10.20 8.54 7.80
C ARG A 106 8.99 7.61 7.74
N SER A 107 8.96 6.60 8.62
CA SER A 107 7.75 5.79 8.80
C SER A 107 6.52 6.70 8.90
N SER A 108 5.51 6.43 8.08
CA SER A 108 4.32 7.27 7.97
C SER A 108 3.09 6.43 8.23
N ILE A 109 2.21 6.93 9.12
CA ILE A 109 0.91 6.32 9.37
C ILE A 109 -0.15 7.17 8.69
N ALA A 110 -1.03 6.54 7.93
CA ALA A 110 -2.20 7.16 7.36
C ALA A 110 -3.47 6.40 7.75
N VAL A 111 -4.50 7.14 8.11
CA VAL A 111 -5.73 6.62 8.70
C VAL A 111 -6.90 7.14 7.88
N PHE A 112 -7.73 6.23 7.37
CA PHE A 112 -8.82 6.55 6.46
C PHE A 112 -10.12 5.91 6.96
N VAL A 113 -11.20 6.68 6.96
CA VAL A 113 -12.54 6.21 7.31
C VAL A 113 -13.20 5.73 6.02
N SER A 114 -13.70 4.50 6.00
CA SER A 114 -14.54 4.06 4.88
C SER A 114 -15.98 4.56 5.08
N GLU A 115 -16.52 5.28 4.09
CA GLU A 115 -17.94 5.67 4.05
C GLU A 115 -18.88 4.47 3.88
#